data_AF-A0A945E041-F1
#
_entry.id   AF-A0A945E041-F1
#
_cell.length_a   1.000
_cell.length_b   1.000
_cell.length_c   1.000
_cell.angle_alpha   90.00
_cell.angle_beta   90.00
_cell.angle_gamma   90.00
#
_symmetry.space_group_name_H-M   'P 1'
#
loop_
_entity.id
_entity.type
_entity.pdbx_description
1 polymer ?
#
loop_
_entity_poly.entity_id
_entity_poly.type
_entity_poly.pdbx_seq_one_letter_code
_entity_poly.pdbx_strand_id
1 'polypeptide(L)'
;MGLFFKKNIIGEYPHDVLRKDWENVMDALFRNTIANYAKGVAVICNTSRKDPTDGSGTIQDELVYHIRPQRVEEVRRSLRKIDTAHFENIFKTYFDSSQKSLDFYRIKNILAKEIMVYPLVHGEDKKGLLVFDYPISDSNSVHLMQVIKDVLNNPEVESAPPPEEEEEEEEKD
;
A
#
# COMPACT_ATOMS: atom_id res chain seq x y z
N MET A 1 -18.58 -25.01 1.34
CA MET A 1 -18.99 -24.29 0.12
C MET A 1 -18.41 -22.90 0.20
N GLY A 2 -17.43 -22.58 -0.66
CA GLY A 2 -16.73 -21.30 -0.62
C GLY A 2 -17.62 -20.17 -1.14
N LEU A 3 -17.79 -19.11 -0.33
CA LEU A 3 -18.39 -17.87 -0.79
C LEU A 3 -17.37 -17.11 -1.65
N PHE A 4 -17.48 -17.28 -2.96
CA PHE A 4 -16.84 -16.40 -3.94
C PHE A 4 -17.68 -15.14 -4.08
N PHE A 5 -17.28 -14.06 -3.41
CA PHE A 5 -17.89 -12.76 -3.61
C PHE A 5 -17.40 -12.17 -4.94
N LYS A 6 -18.17 -12.36 -6.02
CA LYS A 6 -18.03 -11.54 -7.23
C LYS A 6 -18.38 -10.10 -6.88
N LYS A 7 -17.41 -9.19 -6.93
CA LYS A 7 -17.65 -7.74 -6.83
C LYS A 7 -17.69 -7.11 -8.22
N ASN A 8 -18.69 -6.26 -8.41
CA ASN A 8 -18.81 -5.31 -9.50
C ASN A 8 -17.58 -4.40 -9.50
N ILE A 9 -16.85 -4.45 -10.61
CA ILE A 9 -15.65 -3.67 -10.85
C ILE A 9 -16.10 -2.24 -11.18
N ILE A 10 -15.68 -1.26 -10.39
CA ILE A 10 -15.73 0.16 -10.73
C ILE A 10 -14.29 0.51 -11.11
N GLY A 11 -13.96 0.41 -12.40
CA GLY A 11 -12.60 0.58 -12.95
C GLY A 11 -12.25 -0.45 -14.04
N GLU A 12 -11.22 -0.20 -14.85
CA GLU A 12 -10.70 -1.20 -15.83
C GLU A 12 -9.92 -2.33 -15.14
N TYR A 13 -9.47 -2.12 -13.89
CA TYR A 13 -8.68 -3.06 -13.10
C TYR A 13 -9.25 -3.26 -11.69
N PRO A 14 -9.28 -4.50 -11.15
CA PRO A 14 -9.56 -4.70 -9.74
C PRO A 14 -8.48 -3.98 -8.93
N HIS A 15 -8.92 -3.08 -8.03
CA HIS A 15 -8.10 -2.26 -7.12
C HIS A 15 -7.50 -0.97 -7.69
N ASP A 16 -8.16 -0.39 -8.70
CA ASP A 16 -7.88 0.97 -9.15
C ASP A 16 -8.28 2.01 -8.09
N VAL A 17 -7.37 2.95 -7.82
CA VAL A 17 -7.54 4.05 -6.88
C VAL A 17 -7.88 5.30 -7.67
N LEU A 18 -9.14 5.72 -7.66
CA LEU A 18 -9.58 6.87 -8.48
C LEU A 18 -9.19 8.24 -7.90
N ARG A 19 -8.78 8.28 -6.64
CA ARG A 19 -8.37 9.49 -5.92
C ARG A 19 -7.04 10.03 -6.44
N LYS A 20 -6.94 11.35 -6.61
CA LYS A 20 -5.73 12.02 -7.11
C LYS A 20 -4.62 12.19 -6.06
N ASP A 21 -4.98 12.11 -4.78
CA ASP A 21 -4.09 12.22 -3.64
C ASP A 21 -3.47 10.86 -3.23
N TRP A 22 -2.86 10.20 -4.20
CA TRP A 22 -2.28 8.86 -4.09
C TRP A 22 -1.39 8.64 -2.85
N GLU A 23 -0.50 9.58 -2.53
CA GLU A 23 0.38 9.45 -1.36
C GLU A 23 -0.41 9.53 -0.04
N ASN A 24 -1.45 10.37 0.01
CA ASN A 24 -2.35 10.44 1.17
C ASN A 24 -3.12 9.11 1.34
N VAL A 25 -3.50 8.48 0.23
CA VAL A 25 -4.11 7.13 0.24
C VAL A 25 -3.12 6.08 0.75
N MET A 26 -1.88 6.05 0.23
CA MET A 26 -0.85 5.11 0.69
C MET A 26 -0.57 5.26 2.19
N ASP A 27 -0.46 6.49 2.67
CA ASP A 27 -0.25 6.79 4.09
C ASP A 27 -1.44 6.35 4.96
N ALA A 28 -2.67 6.63 4.51
CA ALA A 28 -3.87 6.19 5.20
C ALA A 28 -3.96 4.65 5.23
N LEU A 29 -3.62 3.96 4.15
CA LEU A 29 -3.58 2.51 4.10
C LEU A 29 -2.50 1.95 5.03
N PHE A 30 -1.30 2.54 5.04
CA PHE A 30 -0.24 2.13 5.96
C PHE A 30 -0.70 2.26 7.42
N ARG A 31 -1.27 3.40 7.82
CA ARG A 31 -1.77 3.62 9.19
C ARG A 31 -2.88 2.65 9.58
N ASN A 32 -3.87 2.46 8.70
CA ASN A 32 -5.07 1.69 9.03
C ASN A 32 -4.91 0.18 8.85
N THR A 33 -4.02 -0.27 7.96
CA THR A 33 -3.90 -1.70 7.61
C THR A 33 -2.55 -2.31 7.96
N ILE A 34 -1.47 -1.53 8.11
CA ILE A 34 -0.12 -2.06 8.39
C ILE A 34 0.34 -1.75 9.81
N ALA A 35 0.41 -0.47 10.18
CA ALA A 35 0.99 -0.03 11.45
C ALA A 35 0.24 -0.60 12.67
N ASN A 36 -1.10 -0.64 12.57
CA ASN A 36 -1.98 -1.05 13.66
C ASN A 36 -2.46 -2.51 13.56
N TYR A 37 -2.06 -3.25 12.53
CA TYR A 37 -2.52 -4.62 12.31
C TYR A 37 -1.45 -5.64 12.65
N ALA A 38 -1.80 -6.67 13.44
CA ALA A 38 -0.84 -7.67 13.93
C ALA A 38 -0.07 -8.38 12.81
N LYS A 39 -0.71 -8.63 11.66
CA LYS A 39 -0.09 -9.29 10.50
C LYS A 39 0.39 -8.31 9.43
N GLY A 40 0.26 -7.01 9.66
CA GLY A 40 0.78 -5.97 8.77
C GLY A 40 2.31 -6.01 8.72
N VAL A 41 2.86 -5.99 7.50
CA VAL A 41 4.31 -6.02 7.27
C VAL A 41 4.77 -4.66 6.74
N ALA A 42 4.30 -4.28 5.55
CA ALA A 42 4.76 -3.09 4.84
C ALA A 42 3.77 -2.62 3.78
N VAL A 43 3.93 -1.37 3.34
CA VAL A 43 3.48 -0.89 2.03
C VAL A 43 4.71 -0.70 1.15
N ILE A 44 4.66 -1.17 -0.10
CA ILE A 44 5.70 -0.97 -1.11
C ILE A 44 5.08 -0.20 -2.27
N CYS A 45 5.67 0.93 -2.67
CA CYS A 45 5.18 1.75 -3.78
C CYS A 45 6.32 2.17 -4.70
N ASN A 46 5.97 2.48 -5.95
CA ASN A 46 6.91 3.03 -6.93
C ASN A 46 6.89 4.56 -6.98
N THR A 47 6.28 5.21 -5.98
CA THR A 47 6.13 6.65 -5.90
C THR A 47 6.67 7.18 -4.58
N SER A 48 7.03 8.46 -4.58
CA SER A 48 7.27 9.22 -3.35
C SER A 48 6.80 10.66 -3.51
N ARG A 49 6.50 11.29 -2.38
CA ARG A 49 6.37 12.75 -2.29
C ARG A 49 7.68 13.44 -2.66
N LYS A 50 7.59 14.58 -3.34
CA LYS A 50 8.70 15.53 -3.50
C LYS A 50 8.84 16.47 -2.31
N ASP A 51 7.72 16.84 -1.71
CA ASP A 51 7.61 17.71 -0.55
C ASP A 51 6.32 17.35 0.24
N PRO A 52 6.13 17.85 1.47
CA PRO A 52 4.98 17.48 2.29
C PRO A 52 3.61 17.80 1.67
N THR A 53 3.55 18.77 0.74
CA THR A 53 2.31 19.18 0.07
C THR A 53 2.00 18.33 -1.17
N ASP A 54 2.98 17.56 -1.66
CA ASP A 54 2.79 16.64 -2.78
C ASP A 54 1.91 15.45 -2.36
N GLY A 55 0.60 15.58 -2.58
CA GLY A 55 -0.38 14.52 -2.31
C GLY A 55 -0.43 13.45 -3.38
N SER A 56 0.04 13.74 -4.59
CA SER A 56 -0.03 12.80 -5.71
C SER A 56 1.19 11.89 -5.76
N GLY A 57 2.37 12.40 -5.40
CA GLY A 57 3.62 11.70 -5.52
C GLY A 57 4.09 11.59 -6.97
N THR A 58 5.40 11.44 -7.13
CA THR A 58 6.07 11.20 -8.41
C THR A 58 6.67 9.80 -8.43
N ILE A 59 6.67 9.18 -9.61
CA ILE A 59 7.29 7.86 -9.82
C ILE A 59 8.80 7.97 -9.62
N GLN A 60 9.36 6.98 -8.93
CA GLN A 60 10.78 6.87 -8.63
C GLN A 60 11.39 5.67 -9.35
N ASP A 61 12.69 5.73 -9.61
CA ASP A 61 13.46 4.59 -10.14
C ASP A 61 13.58 3.46 -9.09
N GLU A 62 13.66 3.84 -7.81
CA GLU A 62 13.73 2.92 -6.69
C GLU A 62 12.38 2.78 -5.99
N LEU A 63 12.07 1.56 -5.53
CA LEU A 63 10.88 1.30 -4.74
C LEU A 63 11.01 1.90 -3.34
N VAL A 64 9.91 2.47 -2.85
CA VAL A 64 9.78 2.98 -1.49
C VAL A 64 9.13 1.90 -0.62
N TYR A 65 9.69 1.69 0.57
CA TYR A 65 9.24 0.66 1.51
C TYR A 65 8.85 1.30 2.84
N HIS A 66 7.55 1.37 3.10
CA HIS A 66 7.00 1.78 4.39
C HIS A 66 6.80 0.53 5.25
N ILE A 67 7.81 0.17 6.02
CA ILE A 67 7.81 -1.03 6.87
C ILE A 67 7.30 -0.68 8.26
N ARG A 68 6.49 -1.56 8.85
CA ARG A 68 6.05 -1.42 10.24
C ARG A 68 7.27 -1.27 11.19
N PRO A 69 7.36 -0.21 12.01
CA PRO A 69 8.55 0.08 12.82
C PRO A 69 9.03 -1.09 13.68
N GLN A 70 8.11 -1.83 14.30
CA GLN A 70 8.45 -2.97 15.17
C GLN A 70 9.07 -4.16 14.43
N ARG A 71 9.04 -4.18 13.10
CA ARG A 71 9.47 -5.30 12.26
C ARG A 71 10.58 -4.95 11.28
N VAL A 72 11.04 -3.68 11.25
CA VAL A 72 12.04 -3.20 10.28
C VAL A 72 13.26 -4.12 10.23
N GLU A 73 13.86 -4.43 11.37
CA GLU A 73 15.05 -5.28 11.44
C GLU A 73 14.81 -6.73 11.00
N GLU A 74 13.59 -7.24 11.21
CA GLU A 74 13.19 -8.61 10.82
C GLU A 74 13.05 -8.73 9.30
N VAL A 75 12.34 -7.79 8.66
CA VAL A 75 11.85 -7.98 7.29
C VAL A 75 12.57 -7.16 6.24
N ARG A 76 13.30 -6.08 6.59
CA ARG A 76 13.89 -5.12 5.63
C ARG A 76 14.80 -5.79 4.60
N ARG A 77 15.73 -6.67 5.02
CA ARG A 77 16.63 -7.35 4.09
C ARG A 77 15.89 -8.28 3.13
N SER A 78 14.83 -8.91 3.61
CA SER A 78 14.05 -9.87 2.82
C SER A 78 13.11 -9.14 1.85
N LEU A 79 12.49 -8.04 2.27
CA LEU A 79 11.66 -7.20 1.39
C LEU A 79 12.47 -6.55 0.26
N ARG A 80 13.74 -6.19 0.51
CA ARG A 80 14.65 -5.68 -0.54
C ARG A 80 14.95 -6.67 -1.67
N LYS A 81 14.56 -7.95 -1.53
CA LYS A 81 14.62 -8.92 -2.63
C LYS A 81 13.52 -8.67 -3.67
N ILE A 82 12.47 -7.94 -3.31
CA ILE A 82 11.47 -7.45 -4.26
C ILE A 82 12.05 -6.21 -4.92
N ASP A 83 12.90 -6.39 -5.92
CA ASP A 83 13.32 -5.27 -6.76
C ASP A 83 12.18 -4.81 -7.69
N THR A 84 12.43 -3.75 -8.46
CA THR A 84 11.46 -3.20 -9.41
C THR A 84 10.95 -4.25 -10.41
N ALA A 85 11.80 -5.18 -10.87
CA ALA A 85 11.40 -6.23 -11.78
C ALA A 85 10.45 -7.25 -11.12
N HIS A 86 10.75 -7.68 -9.89
CA HIS A 86 9.86 -8.55 -9.12
C HIS A 86 8.53 -7.85 -8.81
N PHE A 87 8.59 -6.57 -8.44
CA PHE A 87 7.42 -5.76 -8.16
C PHE A 87 6.50 -5.70 -9.39
N GLU A 88 7.00 -5.29 -10.55
CA GLU A 88 6.21 -5.26 -11.80
C GLU A 88 5.68 -6.65 -12.18
N ASN A 89 6.48 -7.70 -11.97
CA ASN A 89 6.05 -9.07 -12.26
C ASN A 89 4.89 -9.53 -11.36
N ILE A 90 4.78 -9.03 -10.13
CA ILE A 90 3.62 -9.30 -9.25
C ILE A 90 2.34 -8.73 -9.90
N PHE A 91 2.38 -7.48 -10.36
CA PHE A 91 1.23 -6.86 -11.04
C PHE A 91 0.91 -7.56 -12.36
N LYS A 92 1.92 -7.86 -13.17
CA LYS A 92 1.73 -8.60 -14.42
C LYS A 92 1.09 -9.97 -14.17
N THR A 93 1.58 -10.73 -13.19
CA THR A 93 1.01 -12.04 -12.84
C THR A 93 -0.43 -11.88 -12.35
N TYR A 94 -0.72 -10.84 -11.57
CA TYR A 94 -2.07 -10.54 -11.11
C TYR A 94 -3.02 -10.22 -12.28
N PHE A 95 -2.59 -9.37 -13.21
CA PHE A 95 -3.39 -8.96 -14.35
C PHE A 95 -3.49 -10.00 -15.46
N ASP A 96 -2.53 -10.92 -15.60
CA ASP A 96 -2.53 -11.94 -16.67
C ASP A 96 -3.12 -13.29 -16.23
N SER A 97 -3.11 -13.59 -14.92
CA SER A 97 -3.54 -14.90 -14.43
C SER A 97 -5.07 -15.03 -14.33
N SER A 98 -5.56 -16.27 -14.18
CA SER A 98 -6.95 -16.54 -13.80
C SER A 98 -7.30 -16.06 -12.37
N GLN A 99 -6.34 -15.47 -11.64
CA GLN A 99 -6.52 -14.93 -10.30
C GLN A 99 -6.95 -13.45 -10.27
N LYS A 100 -7.31 -12.85 -11.40
CA LYS A 100 -7.95 -11.52 -11.50
C LYS A 100 -9.16 -11.33 -10.57
N SER A 101 -9.73 -12.42 -10.02
CA SER A 101 -10.88 -12.40 -9.12
C SER A 101 -10.54 -12.46 -7.62
N LEU A 102 -9.26 -12.59 -7.26
CA LEU A 102 -8.84 -12.65 -5.85
C LEU A 102 -8.42 -11.26 -5.35
N ASP A 103 -9.00 -10.83 -4.22
CA ASP A 103 -8.62 -9.58 -3.54
C ASP A 103 -7.20 -9.68 -2.95
N PHE A 104 -6.82 -10.84 -2.40
CA PHE A 104 -5.47 -11.08 -1.86
C PHE A 104 -4.74 -12.19 -2.61
N TYR A 105 -3.46 -11.94 -2.90
CA TYR A 105 -2.57 -12.87 -3.57
C TYR A 105 -1.53 -13.44 -2.61
N ARG A 106 -1.30 -14.76 -2.62
CA ARG A 106 -0.28 -15.41 -1.78
C ARG A 106 1.02 -15.53 -2.53
N ILE A 107 2.10 -14.97 -1.98
CA ILE A 107 3.46 -15.12 -2.51
C ILE A 107 4.29 -15.97 -1.56
N LYS A 108 4.98 -16.96 -2.12
CA LYS A 108 5.92 -17.81 -1.41
C LYS A 108 7.35 -17.33 -1.60
N ASN A 109 8.22 -17.63 -0.65
CA ASN A 109 9.68 -17.49 -0.77
C ASN A 109 10.25 -16.06 -0.86
N ILE A 110 9.48 -15.02 -0.50
CA ILE A 110 10.01 -13.65 -0.39
C ILE A 110 10.63 -13.42 1.00
N LEU A 111 9.86 -13.65 2.06
CA LEU A 111 10.34 -13.65 3.44
C LEU A 111 10.70 -15.07 3.88
N ALA A 112 11.24 -15.21 5.10
CA ALA A 112 11.38 -16.52 5.76
C ALA A 112 10.02 -17.23 5.96
N LYS A 113 8.91 -16.48 5.83
CA LYS A 113 7.52 -16.94 5.85
C LYS A 113 6.84 -16.54 4.55
N GLU A 114 5.74 -17.21 4.22
CA GLU A 114 4.89 -16.80 3.12
C GLU A 114 4.16 -15.49 3.43
N ILE A 115 3.87 -14.71 2.39
CA ILE A 115 3.18 -13.44 2.51
C ILE A 115 1.88 -13.44 1.71
N MET A 116 0.95 -12.59 2.14
CA MET A 116 -0.19 -12.17 1.35
C MET A 116 0.00 -10.74 0.91
N VAL A 117 -0.38 -10.44 -0.32
CA VAL A 117 -0.27 -9.10 -0.89
C VAL A 117 -1.60 -8.63 -1.46
N TYR A 118 -1.81 -7.32 -1.43
CA TYR A 118 -2.95 -6.64 -2.03
C TYR A 118 -2.43 -5.56 -3.00
N PRO A 119 -2.49 -5.79 -4.32
CA PRO A 119 -2.02 -4.82 -5.31
C PRO A 119 -3.02 -3.66 -5.45
N LEU A 120 -2.50 -2.45 -5.65
CA LEU A 120 -3.24 -1.21 -5.88
C LEU A 120 -2.61 -0.51 -7.07
N VAL A 121 -3.44 0.09 -7.92
CA VAL A 121 -2.97 0.88 -9.08
C VAL A 121 -3.67 2.22 -9.12
N HIS A 122 -3.04 3.22 -9.72
CA HIS A 122 -3.66 4.49 -10.06
C HIS A 122 -3.24 4.88 -11.47
N GLY A 123 -4.18 4.79 -12.41
CA GLY A 123 -3.87 4.87 -13.83
C GLY A 123 -2.97 3.71 -14.28
N GLU A 124 -2.11 3.98 -15.27
CA GLU A 124 -1.24 2.94 -15.86
C GLU A 124 0.07 2.74 -15.10
N ASP A 125 0.55 3.79 -14.41
CA ASP A 125 1.94 3.84 -13.97
C ASP A 125 2.14 3.72 -12.46
N LYS A 126 1.25 4.30 -11.65
CA LYS A 126 1.40 4.31 -10.18
C LYS A 126 0.90 3.01 -9.59
N LYS A 127 1.73 2.38 -8.75
CA LYS A 127 1.49 1.06 -8.20
C LYS A 127 1.87 1.01 -6.72
N GLY A 128 1.03 0.37 -5.93
CA GLY A 128 1.20 0.17 -4.50
C GLY A 128 0.89 -1.27 -4.11
N LEU A 129 1.63 -1.81 -3.16
CA LEU A 129 1.49 -3.19 -2.71
C LEU A 129 1.42 -3.22 -1.19
N LEU A 130 0.26 -3.61 -0.66
CA LEU A 130 0.12 -3.88 0.77
C LEU A 130 0.62 -5.29 1.05
N VAL A 131 1.48 -5.45 2.06
CA VAL A 131 2.12 -6.73 2.40
C VAL A 131 1.74 -7.17 3.81
N PHE A 132 1.32 -8.42 3.94
CA PHE A 132 0.88 -9.04 5.17
C PHE A 132 1.52 -10.43 5.36
N ASP A 133 1.66 -10.88 6.60
CA ASP A 133 2.05 -12.26 6.87
C ASP A 133 0.91 -13.23 6.53
N TYR A 134 1.25 -14.36 5.87
CA TYR A 134 0.33 -15.48 5.72
C TYR A 134 0.37 -16.39 6.98
N PRO A 135 -0.76 -17.00 7.40
CA PRO A 135 -2.12 -16.78 6.92
C PRO A 135 -2.83 -15.61 7.62
N ILE A 136 -3.77 -15.00 6.89
CA ILE A 136 -4.82 -14.15 7.46
C ILE A 136 -6.11 -14.97 7.52
N SER A 137 -6.84 -14.91 8.65
CA SER A 137 -8.14 -15.56 8.79
C SER A 137 -9.20 -14.87 7.92
N ASP A 138 -10.21 -15.61 7.47
CA ASP A 138 -11.29 -15.06 6.64
C ASP A 138 -11.96 -13.83 7.27
N SER A 139 -12.23 -13.87 8.58
CA SER A 139 -12.79 -12.73 9.33
C SER A 139 -11.93 -11.48 9.24
N ASN A 140 -10.60 -11.64 9.33
CA ASN A 140 -9.67 -10.55 9.25
C ASN A 140 -9.49 -10.05 7.81
N SER A 141 -9.53 -10.95 6.83
CA SER A 141 -9.50 -10.58 5.41
C SER A 141 -10.71 -9.72 5.03
N VAL A 142 -11.91 -10.08 5.49
CA VAL A 142 -13.13 -9.28 5.29
C VAL A 142 -13.00 -7.90 5.95
N HIS A 143 -12.50 -7.85 7.19
CA HIS A 143 -12.29 -6.59 7.89
C HIS A 143 -11.27 -5.70 7.16
N LEU A 144 -10.13 -6.24 6.74
CA LEU A 144 -9.12 -5.51 5.97
C LEU A 144 -9.71 -4.96 4.67
N MET A 145 -10.51 -5.74 3.95
CA MET A 145 -11.16 -5.29 2.73
C MET A 145 -12.15 -4.14 2.98
N GLN A 146 -12.86 -4.14 4.12
CA GLN A 146 -13.71 -3.02 4.50
C GLN A 146 -12.87 -1.77 4.77
N VAL A 147 -11.83 -1.89 5.59
CA VAL A 147 -10.92 -0.77 5.90
C VAL A 147 -10.27 -0.19 4.64
N ILE A 148 -9.78 -1.05 3.74
CA ILE A 148 -9.21 -0.60 2.46
C ILE A 148 -10.28 0.16 1.67
N LYS A 149 -11.48 -0.40 1.51
CA LYS A 149 -12.57 0.26 0.79
C LYS A 149 -12.97 1.59 1.40
N ASP A 150 -13.02 1.69 2.71
CA ASP A 150 -13.36 2.93 3.40
C ASP A 150 -12.29 4.00 3.13
N VAL A 151 -11.01 3.63 3.18
CA VAL A 151 -9.92 4.54 2.80
C VAL A 151 -10.01 4.96 1.33
N LEU A 152 -10.29 4.03 0.41
CA LEU A 152 -10.37 4.34 -1.03
C LEU A 152 -11.59 5.20 -1.38
N ASN A 153 -12.71 5.06 -0.66
CA ASN A 153 -13.94 5.82 -0.89
C ASN A 153 -14.02 7.12 -0.08
N ASN A 154 -13.13 7.32 0.90
CA ASN A 154 -13.05 8.57 1.63
C ASN A 154 -12.76 9.73 0.67
N PRO A 155 -13.29 10.93 0.96
CA PRO A 155 -13.00 12.11 0.14
C PRO A 155 -11.50 12.37 0.05
N GLU A 156 -11.08 12.95 -1.07
CA GLU A 156 -9.71 13.43 -1.24
C GLU A 156 -9.37 14.37 -0.09
N VAL A 157 -8.19 14.17 0.51
CA VAL A 157 -7.69 15.00 1.59
C VAL A 157 -6.68 15.94 0.96
N GLU A 158 -6.86 17.24 1.13
CA GLU A 158 -5.81 18.20 0.77
C GLU A 158 -4.56 17.90 1.61
N SER A 159 -3.41 17.77 0.96
CA SER A 159 -2.14 17.58 1.68
C SER A 159 -1.93 18.77 2.61
N ALA A 160 -1.82 18.51 3.91
CA ALA A 160 -1.58 19.57 4.87
C ALA A 160 -0.19 20.20 4.60
N PRO A 161 -0.07 21.53 4.66
CA PRO A 161 1.25 22.16 4.71
C PRO A 161 2.01 21.63 5.93
N PRO A 162 3.36 21.56 5.88
CA PRO A 162 4.14 21.26 7.07
C PRO A 162 3.75 22.24 8.19
N PRO A 163 3.71 21.82 9.47
CA PRO A 163 3.49 22.75 10.56
C PRO A 163 4.53 23.86 10.45
N GLU A 164 4.09 25.12 10.43
CA GLU A 164 4.98 26.27 10.52
C GLU A 164 5.81 26.07 11.80
N GLU A 165 7.13 25.93 11.64
CA GLU A 165 8.04 26.05 12.77
C GLU A 165 7.80 27.45 13.32
N GLU A 166 7.30 27.56 14.55
CA GLU A 166 7.27 28.82 15.28
C GLU A 166 8.72 29.31 15.34
N GLU A 167 9.07 30.27 14.48
CA GLU A 167 10.29 31.04 14.61
C GLU A 167 10.20 31.75 15.97
N GLU A 168 10.81 31.15 16.99
CA GLU A 168 11.15 31.86 18.22
C GLU A 168 12.05 33.03 17.80
N GLU A 169 11.44 34.22 17.65
CA GLU A 169 12.17 35.48 17.61
C GLU A 169 12.96 35.59 18.93
N GLU A 170 14.24 35.21 18.89
CA GLU A 170 15.22 35.62 19.89
C GLU A 170 15.31 37.15 19.84
N GLU A 171 14.55 37.79 20.74
CA GLU A 171 14.70 39.19 21.12
C GLU A 171 16.13 39.37 21.68
N LYS A 172 17.04 39.87 20.84
CA LYS A 172 18.38 40.34 21.24
C LYS A 172 18.37 41.85 21.45
N ASP A 173 18.52 42.21 22.72
CA ASP A 173 19.14 43.40 23.33
C ASP A 173 18.66 44.81 22.93
#